data_AF-A0AAT9LKW4-F1
#
_entry.id   AF-A0AAT9LKW4-F1
#
_cell.length_a   1.000
_cell.length_b   1.000
_cell.length_c   1.000
_cell.angle_alpha   90.00
_cell.angle_beta   90.00
_cell.angle_gamma   90.00
#
_symmetry.space_group_name_H-M   'P 1'
#
loop_
_entity.id
_entity.type
_entity.pdbx_description
1 polymer ?
#
loop_
_entity_poly.entity_id
_entity_poly.type
_entity_poly.pdbx_seq_one_letter_code
_entity_poly.pdbx_strand_id
1 'polypeptide(L)'
;MGVFGTASRLASSAAVCPGNHESAGKSTSGKTRKGPKWLGVYLHDAAMGAVRVKNGYLAAQYARLRPRLGHAKALVAVEHSILVAVFHMLDRDQPYHDLAPDYFARRDDPARRARKLVRQLEALGYTVHAEPLPAAA
;
A
#
# COMPACT_ATOMS: atom_id res chain seq x y z
N MET A 1 9.08 16.67 -10.96
CA MET A 1 9.49 15.59 -10.04
C MET A 1 10.97 15.20 -10.04
N GLY A 2 11.80 15.77 -10.92
CA GLY A 2 13.23 15.41 -11.04
C GLY A 2 14.06 15.53 -9.76
N VAL A 3 13.71 16.43 -8.83
CA VAL A 3 14.45 16.64 -7.56
C VAL A 3 14.41 15.39 -6.66
N PHE A 4 13.29 14.67 -6.63
CA PHE A 4 13.15 13.46 -5.82
C PHE A 4 13.49 12.19 -6.61
N GLY A 5 13.32 12.20 -7.92
CA GLY A 5 13.58 11.07 -8.82
C GLY A 5 12.57 9.93 -8.72
N THR A 6 12.18 9.51 -7.50
CA THR A 6 11.19 8.46 -7.27
C THR A 6 10.19 8.82 -6.18
N ALA A 7 8.99 8.24 -6.26
CA ALA A 7 7.95 8.39 -5.24
C ALA A 7 8.42 7.91 -3.86
N SER A 8 9.24 6.85 -3.79
CA SER A 8 9.81 6.35 -2.54
C SER A 8 10.76 7.35 -1.88
N ARG A 9 11.55 8.10 -2.68
CA ARG A 9 12.42 9.17 -2.15
C ARG A 9 11.61 10.35 -1.64
N LEU A 10 10.52 10.72 -2.32
CA LEU A 10 9.58 11.72 -1.81
C LEU A 10 8.97 11.28 -0.47
N ALA A 11 8.46 10.05 -0.39
CA ALA A 11 7.87 9.52 0.84
C ALA A 11 8.88 9.45 2.01
N SER A 12 10.13 9.10 1.71
CA SER A 12 11.22 9.12 2.68
C SER A 12 11.52 10.53 3.18
N SER A 13 11.57 11.52 2.28
CA SER A 13 11.79 12.92 2.65
C SER A 13 10.65 13.50 3.50
N ALA A 14 9.41 13.07 3.26
CA ALA A 14 8.23 13.44 4.05
C ALA A 14 8.11 12.67 5.39
N ALA A 15 8.98 11.68 5.62
CA ALA A 15 8.95 10.77 6.77
C ALA A 15 7.63 9.97 6.95
N VAL A 16 6.91 9.71 5.86
CA VAL A 16 5.73 8.81 5.82
C VAL A 16 6.12 7.38 5.42
N CYS A 17 7.32 6.95 5.81
CA CYS A 17 7.82 5.59 5.64
C CYS A 17 8.45 5.10 6.95
N PRO A 18 8.45 3.78 7.21
CA PRO A 18 9.19 3.22 8.33
C PRO A 18 10.66 3.65 8.28
N GLY A 19 11.24 3.96 9.43
CA GLY A 19 12.68 4.19 9.52
C GLY A 19 13.45 2.89 9.37
N ASN A 20 14.62 2.96 8.73
CA ASN A 20 15.54 1.84 8.65
C ASN A 20 16.75 2.11 9.56
N HIS A 21 16.64 1.75 10.84
CA HIS A 21 17.75 1.86 11.80
C HIS A 21 18.42 0.50 11.99
N GLU A 22 19.40 0.22 11.14
CA GLU A 22 20.18 -1.02 11.15
C GLU A 22 21.65 -0.71 11.40
N SER A 23 22.28 -1.47 12.32
CA SER A 23 23.72 -1.44 12.54
C SER A 23 24.24 -2.86 12.71
N ALA A 24 25.36 -3.18 12.05
CA ALA A 24 25.97 -4.51 12.08
C ALA A 24 24.97 -5.67 11.82
N GLY A 25 24.03 -5.50 10.88
CA GLY A 25 23.01 -6.51 10.56
C GLY A 25 21.88 -6.65 11.57
N LYS A 26 21.78 -5.76 12.56
CA LYS A 26 20.74 -5.77 13.59
C LYS A 26 19.84 -4.54 13.44
N SER A 27 18.54 -4.79 13.30
CA SER A 27 17.53 -3.73 13.31
C SER A 27 17.22 -3.32 14.75
N THR A 28 17.39 -2.03 15.04
CA THR A 28 17.21 -1.47 16.39
C THR A 28 15.88 -0.73 16.54
N SER A 29 15.38 -0.10 15.47
CA SER A 29 14.14 0.68 15.49
C SER A 29 13.52 0.84 14.11
N GLY A 30 12.20 0.68 14.02
CA GLY A 30 11.39 0.95 12.82
C GLY A 30 10.61 2.27 12.89
N LYS A 31 10.90 3.13 13.87
CA LYS A 31 10.16 4.40 14.07
C LYS A 31 10.38 5.33 12.87
N THR A 32 9.33 6.06 12.49
CA THR A 32 9.42 7.07 11.44
C THR A 32 10.38 8.19 11.87
N ARG A 33 11.06 8.79 10.90
CA ARG A 33 11.89 9.98 11.12
C ARG A 33 10.98 11.18 11.45
N LYS A 34 11.55 12.24 12.03
CA LYS A 34 10.89 13.56 12.06
C LYS A 34 10.90 14.18 10.67
N GLY A 35 9.75 14.20 10.02
CA GLY A 35 9.54 14.84 8.72
C GLY A 35 9.26 16.34 8.83
N PRO A 36 9.07 17.02 7.68
CA PRO A 36 8.59 18.39 7.64
C PRO A 36 7.24 18.53 8.37
N LYS A 37 7.22 19.34 9.44
CA LYS A 37 6.10 19.45 10.39
C LYS A 37 4.75 19.70 9.70
N TRP A 38 4.71 20.68 8.81
CA TRP A 38 3.47 21.09 8.14
C TRP A 38 2.96 20.06 7.14
N LEU A 39 3.85 19.44 6.38
CA LEU A 39 3.46 18.41 5.41
C LEU A 39 2.81 17.21 6.10
N GLY A 40 3.36 16.78 7.25
CA GLY A 40 2.77 15.71 8.04
C GLY A 40 1.35 16.04 8.52
N VAL A 41 1.13 17.27 9.00
CA VAL A 41 -0.21 17.72 9.45
C VAL A 41 -1.21 17.70 8.29
N TYR A 42 -0.87 18.30 7.15
CA TYR A 42 -1.79 18.33 6.01
C TYR A 42 -2.06 16.94 5.41
N LEU A 43 -1.05 16.07 5.36
CA LEU A 43 -1.24 14.69 4.93
C LEU A 43 -2.16 13.95 5.91
N HIS A 44 -2.01 14.17 7.21
CA HIS A 44 -2.85 13.57 8.22
C HIS A 44 -4.32 13.99 8.07
N ASP A 45 -4.58 15.28 7.90
CA ASP A 45 -5.93 15.81 7.69
C ASP A 45 -6.55 15.27 6.39
N ALA A 46 -5.76 15.22 5.31
CA ALA A 46 -6.18 14.63 4.04
C ALA A 46 -6.50 13.14 4.17
N ALA A 47 -5.67 12.38 4.91
CA ALA A 47 -5.90 10.97 5.17
C ALA A 47 -7.17 10.76 6.01
N MET A 48 -7.38 11.57 7.06
CA MET A 48 -8.58 11.54 7.89
C MET A 48 -9.86 11.82 7.09
N GLY A 49 -9.81 12.73 6.11
CA GLY A 49 -10.89 12.95 5.15
C GLY A 49 -11.08 11.74 4.23
N ALA A 50 -10.00 11.26 3.62
CA ALA A 50 -10.03 10.17 2.64
C ALA A 50 -10.59 8.86 3.21
N VAL A 51 -10.28 8.52 4.46
CA VAL A 51 -10.80 7.28 5.09
C VAL A 51 -12.29 7.34 5.42
N ARG A 52 -12.91 8.53 5.40
CA ARG A 52 -14.36 8.71 5.61
C ARG A 52 -15.15 8.69 4.31
N VAL A 53 -14.48 8.81 3.16
CA VAL A 53 -15.12 8.73 1.85
C VAL A 53 -15.60 7.30 1.61
N LYS A 54 -16.92 7.14 1.48
CA LYS A 54 -17.52 5.83 1.19
C LYS A 54 -17.11 5.38 -0.21
N ASN A 55 -16.92 4.07 -0.37
CA ASN A 55 -16.61 3.43 -1.65
C ASN A 55 -15.30 3.91 -2.33
N GLY A 56 -14.34 4.44 -1.58
CA GLY A 56 -13.02 4.80 -2.12
C GLY A 56 -11.93 3.77 -1.84
N TYR A 57 -10.89 3.73 -2.68
CA TYR A 57 -9.72 2.87 -2.49
C TYR A 57 -9.02 3.09 -1.15
N LEU A 58 -8.82 4.35 -0.74
CA LEU A 58 -8.10 4.71 0.49
C LEU A 58 -8.87 4.28 1.74
N ALA A 59 -10.20 4.37 1.72
CA ALA A 59 -11.05 3.85 2.80
C ALA A 59 -10.95 2.31 2.89
N ALA A 60 -10.95 1.60 1.75
CA ALA A 60 -10.75 0.16 1.71
C ALA A 60 -9.35 -0.25 2.21
N GLN A 61 -8.31 0.50 1.82
CA GLN A 61 -6.95 0.29 2.29
C GLN A 61 -6.85 0.45 3.81
N TYR A 62 -7.46 1.51 4.35
CA TYR A 62 -7.52 1.77 5.78
C TYR A 62 -8.24 0.66 6.55
N ALA A 63 -9.44 0.27 6.09
CA ALA A 63 -10.22 -0.80 6.72
C ALA A 63 -9.46 -2.13 6.77
N ARG A 64 -8.68 -2.45 5.73
CA ARG A 64 -7.84 -3.65 5.67
C ARG A 64 -6.63 -3.59 6.61
N LEU A 65 -6.00 -2.41 6.76
CA LEU A 65 -4.77 -2.27 7.53
C LEU A 65 -5.01 -2.02 9.02
N ARG A 66 -6.11 -1.33 9.37
CA ARG A 66 -6.43 -0.93 10.75
C ARG A 66 -6.44 -2.10 11.75
N PRO A 67 -7.04 -3.28 11.47
CA PRO A 67 -7.05 -4.40 12.42
C PRO A 67 -5.65 -4.92 12.76
N ARG A 68 -4.71 -4.88 11.79
CA ARG A 68 -3.36 -5.42 11.96
C ARG A 68 -2.37 -4.41 12.53
N LEU A 69 -2.49 -3.13 12.14
CA LEU A 69 -1.50 -2.10 12.45
C LEU A 69 -1.96 -1.13 13.54
N GLY A 70 -3.26 -1.07 13.84
CA GLY A 70 -3.86 -0.03 14.68
C GLY A 70 -4.10 1.29 13.92
N HIS A 71 -4.84 2.19 14.55
CA HIS A 71 -5.34 3.44 13.93
C HIS A 71 -4.21 4.33 13.38
N ALA A 72 -3.23 4.68 14.22
CA ALA A 72 -2.18 5.63 13.84
C ALA A 72 -1.32 5.13 12.66
N LYS A 73 -0.89 3.87 12.70
CA LYS A 73 -0.06 3.28 11.62
C LYS A 73 -0.85 3.06 10.33
N ALA A 74 -2.15 2.74 10.44
CA ALA A 74 -3.01 2.62 9.27
C ALA A 74 -3.22 3.98 8.58
N LEU A 75 -3.34 5.08 9.33
CA LEU A 75 -3.38 6.42 8.75
C LEU A 75 -2.07 6.78 8.04
N VAL A 76 -0.92 6.52 8.65
CA VAL A 76 0.38 6.77 7.99
C VAL A 76 0.52 5.98 6.68
N ALA A 77 -0.04 4.77 6.60
CA ALA A 77 -0.05 4.01 5.34
C ALA A 77 -0.94 4.65 4.26
N VAL A 78 -2.05 5.29 4.66
CA VAL A 78 -2.90 6.08 3.76
C VAL A 78 -2.19 7.37 3.35
N GLU A 79 -1.55 8.09 4.28
CA GLU A 79 -0.73 9.28 4.01
C GLU A 79 0.35 8.96 2.97
N HIS A 80 1.05 7.83 3.14
CA HIS A 80 2.03 7.34 2.17
C HIS A 80 1.41 7.14 0.78
N SER A 81 0.22 6.52 0.72
CA SER A 81 -0.46 6.24 -0.55
C SER A 81 -0.94 7.52 -1.24
N ILE A 82 -1.45 8.49 -0.47
CA ILE A 82 -1.81 9.83 -0.97
C ILE A 82 -0.58 10.51 -1.56
N LEU A 83 0.55 10.51 -0.84
CA LEU A 83 1.77 11.16 -1.30
C LEU A 83 2.35 10.51 -2.57
N VAL A 84 2.27 9.19 -2.69
CA VAL A 84 2.64 8.47 -3.90
C VAL A 84 1.70 8.79 -5.07
N ALA A 85 0.40 8.91 -4.82
CA ALA A 85 -0.56 9.31 -5.85
C ALA A 85 -0.28 10.74 -6.35
N VAL A 86 -0.10 11.69 -5.42
CA VAL A 86 0.33 13.07 -5.73
C VAL A 86 1.61 13.06 -6.53
N PHE A 87 2.55 12.15 -6.22
CA PHE A 87 3.79 12.08 -6.97
C PHE A 87 3.55 11.83 -8.45
N HIS A 88 2.77 10.80 -8.75
CA HIS A 88 2.50 10.42 -10.14
C HIS A 88 1.57 11.39 -10.86
N MET A 89 0.63 12.02 -10.14
CA MET A 89 -0.21 13.08 -10.70
C MET A 89 0.63 14.24 -11.21
N LEU A 90 1.59 14.72 -10.41
CA LEU A 90 2.46 15.85 -10.76
C LEU A 90 3.56 15.47 -11.76
N ASP A 91 4.04 14.24 -11.73
CA ASP A 91 5.07 13.75 -12.66
C ASP A 91 4.51 13.57 -14.08
N ARG A 92 3.27 13.09 -14.19
CA ARG A 92 2.63 12.72 -15.46
C ARG A 92 1.57 13.72 -15.93
N ASP A 93 1.37 14.78 -15.17
CA ASP A 93 0.33 15.78 -15.36
C ASP A 93 -1.06 15.16 -15.57
N GLN A 94 -1.45 14.29 -14.63
CA GLN A 94 -2.70 13.53 -14.68
C GLN A 94 -3.53 13.74 -13.42
N PRO A 95 -4.87 13.78 -13.55
CA PRO A 95 -5.75 13.87 -12.40
C PRO A 95 -5.69 12.60 -11.55
N TYR A 96 -6.10 12.72 -10.28
CA TYR A 96 -6.23 11.56 -9.39
C TYR A 96 -7.26 10.59 -9.95
N HIS A 97 -6.89 9.31 -10.04
CA HIS A 97 -7.78 8.24 -10.43
C HIS A 97 -7.96 7.26 -9.26
N ASP A 98 -9.19 7.13 -8.77
CA ASP A 98 -9.52 6.21 -7.69
C ASP A 98 -9.59 4.76 -8.21
N LEU A 99 -8.91 3.84 -7.52
CA LEU A 99 -8.87 2.41 -7.87
C LEU A 99 -10.13 1.64 -7.47
N ALA A 100 -11.10 2.33 -6.86
CA ALA A 100 -12.36 1.80 -6.36
C ALA A 100 -12.19 0.88 -5.12
N PRO A 101 -13.27 0.60 -4.36
CA PRO A 101 -13.18 -0.05 -3.05
C PRO A 101 -12.91 -1.56 -3.16
N ASP A 102 -13.26 -2.15 -4.30
CA ASP A 102 -13.11 -3.57 -4.61
C ASP A 102 -11.71 -3.93 -5.13
N TYR A 103 -10.80 -2.96 -5.25
CA TYR A 103 -9.42 -3.18 -5.71
C TYR A 103 -8.72 -4.31 -4.96
N PHE A 104 -8.84 -4.36 -3.62
CA PHE A 104 -8.22 -5.40 -2.82
C PHE A 104 -8.91 -6.76 -3.01
N ALA A 105 -10.23 -6.78 -3.16
CA ALA A 105 -10.99 -8.01 -3.42
C ALA A 105 -10.63 -8.62 -4.78
N ARG A 106 -10.51 -7.80 -5.85
CA ARG A 106 -10.04 -8.25 -7.17
C ARG A 106 -8.61 -8.81 -7.12
N ARG A 107 -7.77 -8.30 -6.21
CA ARG A 107 -6.37 -8.76 -6.09
C ARG A 107 -6.25 -10.07 -5.31
N ASP A 108 -7.13 -10.27 -4.35
CA ASP A 108 -7.26 -11.50 -3.56
C ASP A 108 -8.10 -12.58 -4.27
N ASP A 109 -8.42 -12.39 -5.55
CA ASP A 109 -9.15 -13.34 -6.41
C ASP A 109 -8.58 -14.78 -6.27
N PRO A 110 -9.42 -15.73 -5.82
CA PRO A 110 -9.04 -17.14 -5.65
C PRO A 110 -8.42 -17.75 -6.91
N ALA A 111 -8.90 -17.39 -8.10
CA ALA A 111 -8.37 -17.91 -9.36
C ALA A 111 -6.94 -17.41 -9.61
N ARG A 112 -6.66 -16.14 -9.28
CA ARG A 112 -5.30 -15.59 -9.33
C ARG A 112 -4.37 -16.27 -8.33
N ARG A 113 -4.86 -16.55 -7.12
CA ARG A 113 -4.11 -17.29 -6.10
C ARG A 113 -3.81 -18.72 -6.54
N ALA A 114 -4.79 -19.42 -7.09
CA ALA A 114 -4.61 -20.78 -7.63
C ALA A 114 -3.52 -20.81 -8.71
N ARG A 115 -3.57 -19.91 -9.71
CA ARG A 115 -2.53 -19.79 -10.75
C ARG A 115 -1.13 -19.55 -10.18
N LYS A 116 -1.02 -18.74 -9.12
CA LYS A 116 0.27 -18.50 -8.45
C LYS A 116 0.81 -19.77 -7.79
N LEU A 117 -0.05 -20.53 -7.11
CA LEU A 117 0.33 -21.78 -6.44
C LEU A 117 0.77 -22.84 -7.45
N VAL A 118 0.04 -23.00 -8.56
CA VAL A 118 0.42 -23.89 -9.67
C VAL A 118 1.84 -23.56 -10.15
N ARG A 119 2.12 -22.29 -10.46
CA ARG A 119 3.46 -21.86 -10.90
C ARG A 119 4.56 -22.12 -9.87
N GLN A 120 4.25 -22.01 -8.58
CA GLN A 120 5.23 -22.27 -7.52
C GLN A 120 5.56 -23.76 -7.41
N LEU A 121 4.57 -24.62 -7.58
CA LEU A 121 4.76 -26.08 -7.58
C LEU A 121 5.49 -26.56 -8.84
N GLU A 122 5.16 -26.00 -10.00
CA GLU A 122 5.89 -26.25 -11.26
C GLU A 122 7.36 -25.84 -11.16
N ALA A 123 7.65 -24.68 -10.55
CA ALA A 123 9.02 -24.21 -10.34
C ALA A 123 9.83 -25.12 -9.39
N LEU A 124 9.16 -25.91 -8.55
CA LEU A 124 9.79 -26.91 -7.68
C LEU A 124 9.93 -28.29 -8.36
N GLY A 125 9.53 -28.42 -9.63
CA GLY A 125 9.64 -29.65 -10.42
C GLY A 125 8.44 -30.58 -10.33
N TYR A 126 7.32 -30.15 -9.73
CA TYR A 126 6.09 -30.93 -9.69
C TYR A 126 5.22 -30.64 -10.92
N THR A 127 4.68 -31.67 -11.55
CA THR A 127 3.62 -31.50 -12.56
C THR A 127 2.29 -31.34 -11.84
N VAL A 128 1.57 -30.23 -12.09
CA VAL A 128 0.33 -29.90 -11.38
C VAL A 128 -0.87 -29.98 -12.31
N HIS A 129 -1.82 -30.84 -11.98
CA HIS A 129 -3.13 -30.88 -12.60
C HIS A 129 -4.14 -30.28 -11.61
N ALA A 130 -4.66 -29.08 -11.92
CA ALA A 130 -5.64 -28.39 -11.09
C ALA A 130 -7.01 -28.45 -11.76
N GLU A 131 -7.88 -29.34 -11.28
CA GLU A 131 -9.30 -29.37 -11.68
C GLU A 131 -10.15 -28.55 -10.69
N PRO A 132 -11.05 -27.67 -11.18
CA PRO A 132 -11.96 -26.97 -10.30
C PRO A 132 -12.98 -27.96 -9.71
N LEU A 133 -13.14 -27.98 -8.39
CA LEU A 133 -14.24 -28.71 -7.78
C LEU A 133 -15.57 -28.13 -8.29
N PRO A 134 -16.59 -28.99 -8.57
CA PRO A 134 -17.90 -28.52 -8.94
C PRO A 134 -18.45 -27.59 -7.85
N ALA A 135 -19.00 -26.44 -8.26
CA ALA A 135 -19.58 -25.47 -7.35
C ALA A 135 -20.71 -26.15 -6.56
N ALA A 136 -20.62 -26.13 -5.23
CA ALA A 136 -21.69 -26.62 -4.37
C ALA A 136 -22.96 -25.78 -4.62
N ALA A 137 -24.06 -26.47 -4.93
CA ALA A 137 -25.38 -25.89 -5.21
C ALA A 137 -26.06 -25.33 -3.95
#